data_AF-A0A0K2SY49-F1
#
_entry.id   AF-A0A0K2SY49-F1
#
_cell.length_a   1.000
_cell.length_b   1.000
_cell.length_c   1.000
_cell.angle_alpha   90.00
_cell.angle_beta   90.00
_cell.angle_gamma   90.00
#
_symmetry.space_group_name_H-M   'P 1'
#
loop_
_entity.id
_entity.type
_entity.pdbx_description
1 polymer ?
#
loop_
_entity_poly.entity_id
_entity_poly.type
_entity_poly.pdbx_seq_one_letter_code
_entity_poly.pdbx_strand_id
1 'polypeptide(L)'
;MGNWESGMHYLLALSILVVLHAAYSAAEWRARRKHEDPGEQEEDLPLDIVLQTLIGLASAMVGVVHVSGSFKEIRATVELAQRNWENTRNRSSFYIFNHRGKAFSPHYEPPPSRAAIRRNRPYAVTEIPQRFLS
;
A
#
# COMPACT_ATOMS: atom_id res chain seq x y z
N MET A 1 5.41 16.05 -4.16
CA MET A 1 4.82 14.80 -4.69
C MET A 1 3.48 14.61 -4.01
N GLY A 2 2.36 15.13 -4.52
CA GLY A 2 1.16 15.21 -3.66
C GLY A 2 -0.22 15.38 -4.30
N ASN A 3 -0.36 15.50 -5.62
CA ASN A 3 -1.67 15.82 -6.22
C ASN A 3 -2.04 14.85 -7.36
N TRP A 4 -1.03 14.29 -8.02
CA TRP A 4 -1.22 13.45 -9.22
C TRP A 4 -1.68 12.04 -8.88
N GLU A 5 -1.12 11.45 -7.83
CA GLU A 5 -1.49 10.10 -7.35
C GLU A 5 -2.94 10.08 -6.89
N SER A 6 -3.34 11.05 -6.06
CA SER A 6 -4.73 11.23 -5.64
C SER A 6 -5.65 11.42 -6.84
N GLY A 7 -5.24 12.20 -7.84
CA GLY A 7 -5.96 12.39 -9.10
C GLY A 7 -6.33 11.08 -9.79
N MET A 8 -5.40 10.12 -9.88
CA MET A 8 -5.65 8.83 -10.55
C MET A 8 -6.64 7.95 -9.78
N HIS A 9 -6.59 7.97 -8.45
CA HIS A 9 -7.60 7.31 -7.62
C HIS A 9 -8.99 7.92 -7.80
N TYR A 10 -9.09 9.26 -7.94
CA TYR A 10 -10.35 9.93 -8.24
C TYR A 10 -10.87 9.59 -9.64
N LEU A 11 -9.99 9.47 -10.65
CA LEU A 11 -10.39 9.01 -11.99
C LEU A 11 -10.97 7.59 -11.94
N LEU A 12 -10.34 6.69 -11.18
CA LEU A 12 -10.85 5.33 -10.99
C LEU A 12 -12.23 5.36 -10.30
N ALA A 13 -12.38 6.10 -9.21
CA ALA A 13 -13.66 6.23 -8.51
C ALA A 13 -14.77 6.80 -9.41
N LEU A 14 -14.46 7.85 -10.18
CA LEU A 14 -15.40 8.45 -11.12
C LEU A 14 -15.80 7.48 -12.23
N SER A 15 -14.85 6.71 -12.77
CA SER A 15 -15.14 5.71 -13.82
C SER A 15 -16.10 4.62 -13.33
N ILE A 16 -15.94 4.16 -12.08
CA ILE A 16 -16.84 3.20 -11.44
C ILE A 16 -18.24 3.81 -11.32
N LEU A 17 -18.36 5.08 -10.91
CA LEU A 17 -19.64 5.77 -10.83
C LEU A 17 -20.31 5.92 -12.20
N VAL A 18 -19.54 6.23 -13.26
CA VAL A 18 -20.05 6.33 -14.64
C VAL A 18 -20.56 4.98 -15.14
N VAL A 19 -19.81 3.89 -14.90
CA VAL A 19 -20.25 2.54 -15.29
C VAL A 19 -21.49 2.12 -14.51
N LEU A 20 -21.57 2.42 -13.21
CA LEU A 20 -22.76 2.17 -12.40
C LEU A 20 -23.98 2.95 -12.90
N HIS A 21 -23.79 4.23 -13.24
CA HIS A 21 -24.84 5.06 -13.81
C HIS A 21 -25.36 4.46 -15.13
N ALA A 22 -24.46 4.09 -16.03
CA ALA A 22 -24.84 3.51 -17.31
C ALA A 22 -25.51 2.12 -17.14
N ALA A 23 -25.09 1.33 -16.16
CA ALA A 23 -25.74 0.07 -15.79
C ALA A 23 -27.16 0.28 -15.26
N TYR A 24 -27.37 1.30 -14.42
CA TYR A 24 -28.70 1.69 -13.94
C TYR A 24 -29.60 2.12 -15.11
N SER A 25 -29.11 3.01 -15.99
CA SER A 25 -29.85 3.45 -17.19
C SER A 25 -30.21 2.27 -18.10
N ALA A 26 -29.30 1.31 -18.29
CA ALA A 26 -29.56 0.12 -19.09
C ALA A 26 -30.60 -0.81 -18.42
N ALA A 27 -30.55 -0.96 -17.09
CA ALA A 27 -31.51 -1.76 -16.34
C ALA A 27 -32.91 -1.14 -16.39
N GLU A 28 -33.02 0.18 -16.21
CA GLU A 28 -34.28 0.91 -16.31
C GLU A 28 -34.85 0.82 -17.72
N TRP A 29 -34.03 1.01 -18.75
CA TRP A 29 -34.46 0.86 -20.15
C TRP A 29 -35.04 -0.52 -20.41
N ARG A 30 -34.35 -1.59 -19.98
CA ARG A 30 -34.85 -2.97 -20.10
C ARG A 30 -36.14 -3.20 -19.30
N ALA A 31 -36.25 -2.62 -18.10
CA ALA A 31 -37.44 -2.74 -17.26
C ALA A 31 -38.66 -2.04 -17.87
N ARG A 32 -38.50 -0.87 -18.49
CA ARG A 32 -39.59 -0.18 -19.20
C ARG A 32 -40.04 -0.98 -20.42
N ARG A 33 -39.09 -1.42 -21.25
CA ARG A 33 -39.36 -2.21 -22.47
C ARG A 33 -40.08 -3.54 -22.19
N LYS A 34 -39.88 -4.15 -21.01
CA LYS A 34 -40.59 -5.38 -20.62
C LYS A 34 -42.11 -5.19 -20.48
N HIS A 35 -42.57 -3.97 -20.21
CA HIS A 35 -43.99 -3.65 -20.05
C HIS A 35 -44.66 -3.15 -21.35
N GLU A 36 -43.89 -2.97 -22.43
CA GLU A 36 -44.38 -2.53 -23.73
C GLU A 36 -44.70 -3.72 -24.64
N ASP A 37 -45.70 -3.56 -25.52
CA ASP A 37 -46.18 -4.65 -26.38
C ASP A 37 -45.06 -5.17 -27.32
N PRO A 38 -44.97 -6.50 -27.51
CA PRO A 38 -43.85 -7.13 -28.22
C PRO A 38 -43.78 -6.90 -29.75
N GLY A 39 -44.67 -6.08 -30.32
CA GLY A 39 -44.75 -5.83 -31.77
C GLY A 39 -43.83 -4.71 -32.31
N GLU A 40 -43.34 -3.81 -31.45
CA GLU A 40 -42.57 -2.60 -31.82
C GLU A 40 -41.07 -2.73 -31.47
N GLN A 41 -40.53 -3.95 -31.51
CA GLN A 41 -39.22 -4.27 -30.95
C GLN A 41 -38.06 -3.98 -31.92
N GLU A 42 -37.55 -2.74 -31.88
CA GLU A 42 -36.10 -2.58 -32.05
C GLU A 42 -35.42 -3.03 -30.75
N GLU A 43 -34.69 -4.15 -30.80
CA GLU A 43 -33.97 -4.72 -29.65
C GLU A 43 -32.72 -3.91 -29.24
N ASP A 44 -32.40 -2.87 -30.01
CA ASP A 44 -31.16 -2.13 -29.82
C ASP A 44 -31.21 -1.20 -28.62
N LEU A 45 -30.15 -1.28 -27.81
CA LEU A 45 -29.91 -0.39 -26.70
C LEU A 45 -29.61 1.02 -27.25
N PRO A 46 -30.14 2.10 -26.66
CA PRO A 46 -29.86 3.45 -27.13
C PRO A 46 -28.35 3.70 -27.16
N LEU A 47 -27.88 4.26 -28.28
CA LEU A 47 -26.46 4.48 -28.57
C LEU A 47 -25.74 5.27 -27.47
N ASP A 48 -26.44 6.18 -26.80
CA ASP A 48 -25.89 6.96 -25.69
C ASP A 48 -25.44 6.08 -24.50
N ILE A 49 -26.25 5.08 -24.11
CA ILE A 49 -25.88 4.14 -23.03
C ILE A 49 -24.67 3.29 -23.45
N VAL A 50 -24.62 2.86 -24.71
CA VAL A 50 -23.49 2.11 -25.26
C VAL A 50 -22.22 2.96 -25.23
N LEU A 51 -22.28 4.22 -25.65
CA LEU A 51 -21.13 5.12 -25.62
C LEU A 51 -20.69 5.43 -24.19
N GLN A 52 -21.63 5.69 -23.27
CA GLN A 52 -21.32 5.98 -21.87
C GLN A 52 -20.66 4.79 -21.18
N THR A 53 -21.14 3.56 -21.42
CA THR A 53 -20.49 2.34 -20.91
C THR A 53 -19.09 2.14 -21.49
N LEU A 54 -18.88 2.34 -22.79
CA LEU A 54 -17.58 2.21 -23.43
C LEU A 54 -16.55 3.22 -22.92
N ILE A 55 -16.94 4.49 -22.78
CA ILE A 55 -16.10 5.56 -22.24
C ILE A 55 -15.78 5.30 -20.77
N GLY A 56 -16.78 4.89 -19.99
CA GLY A 56 -16.60 4.53 -18.58
C GLY A 56 -15.64 3.35 -18.40
N LEU A 57 -15.77 2.32 -19.23
CA LEU A 57 -14.90 1.15 -19.21
C LEU A 57 -13.46 1.49 -19.61
N ALA A 58 -13.26 2.25 -20.69
CA ALA A 58 -11.94 2.70 -21.12
C ALA A 58 -11.26 3.55 -20.04
N SER A 59 -12.00 4.44 -19.40
CA SER A 59 -11.50 5.27 -18.30
C SER A 59 -11.13 4.42 -17.07
N ALA A 60 -11.91 3.39 -16.75
CA ALA A 60 -11.61 2.46 -15.67
C ALA A 60 -10.32 1.67 -15.92
N MET A 61 -10.11 1.19 -17.16
CA MET A 61 -8.86 0.52 -17.55
C MET A 61 -7.65 1.44 -17.35
N VAL A 62 -7.74 2.69 -17.81
CA VAL A 62 -6.67 3.69 -17.61
C VAL A 62 -6.43 3.95 -16.12
N GLY A 63 -7.49 4.10 -15.33
CA GLY A 63 -7.39 4.31 -13.88
C GLY A 63 -6.68 3.16 -13.17
N VAL A 64 -7.08 1.91 -13.42
CA VAL A 64 -6.50 0.72 -12.78
C VAL A 64 -5.02 0.55 -13.11
N VAL A 65 -4.63 0.72 -14.38
CA VAL A 65 -3.23 0.58 -14.82
C VAL A 65 -2.32 1.58 -14.14
N HIS A 66 -2.80 2.82 -13.91
CA HIS A 66 -1.98 3.82 -13.21
C HIS A 66 -1.95 3.59 -11.70
N VAL A 67 -3.05 3.10 -11.10
CA VAL A 67 -3.11 2.78 -9.67
C VAL A 67 -2.23 1.57 -9.31
N SER A 68 -1.95 0.64 -10.25
CA SER A 68 -1.09 -0.51 -9.96
C SER A 68 0.36 -0.14 -9.64
N GLY A 69 0.74 1.13 -9.81
CA GLY A 69 2.07 1.64 -9.51
C GLY A 69 3.10 1.29 -10.58
N SER A 70 4.27 1.89 -10.44
CA SER A 70 5.38 1.66 -11.38
C SER A 70 6.01 0.30 -11.14
N PHE A 71 6.37 -0.37 -12.24
CA PHE A 71 7.16 -1.60 -12.16
C PHE A 71 8.54 -1.28 -11.57
N LYS A 72 8.91 -2.00 -10.49
CA LYS A 72 10.27 -1.95 -9.95
C LYS A 72 11.18 -2.80 -10.84
N GLU A 73 12.30 -2.24 -11.29
CA GLU A 73 13.28 -2.98 -12.08
C GLU A 73 13.87 -4.16 -11.29
N ILE A 74 13.96 -5.34 -11.93
CA ILE A 74 14.49 -6.58 -11.33
C ILE A 74 16.03 -6.53 -11.17
N ARG A 75 16.68 -5.43 -11.56
CA ARG A 75 18.13 -5.28 -11.54
C ARG A 75 18.63 -5.08 -10.10
N ALA A 76 18.73 -6.18 -9.36
CA ALA A 76 19.23 -6.24 -7.99
C ALA A 76 20.60 -5.52 -7.84
N THR A 77 21.43 -5.50 -8.89
CA THR A 77 22.72 -4.80 -8.86
C THR A 77 22.61 -3.29 -8.66
N VAL A 78 21.53 -2.63 -9.10
CA VAL A 78 21.33 -1.17 -8.91
C VAL A 78 20.85 -0.85 -7.50
N GLU A 79 19.91 -1.65 -6.97
CA GLU A 79 19.46 -1.53 -5.59
C GLU A 79 20.58 -1.88 -4.59
N LEU A 80 21.41 -2.88 -4.89
CA LEU A 80 22.61 -3.18 -4.11
C LEU A 80 23.70 -2.10 -4.26
N ALA A 81 23.84 -1.46 -5.43
CA ALA A 81 24.78 -0.35 -5.61
C ALA A 81 24.41 0.89 -4.79
N GLN A 82 23.11 1.11 -4.55
CA GLN A 82 22.62 2.17 -3.65
C GLN A 82 22.84 1.85 -2.17
N ARG A 83 23.11 0.59 -1.80
CA ARG A 83 23.47 0.21 -0.43
C ARG A 83 24.95 0.44 -0.16
N ASN A 84 25.24 1.38 0.74
CA ASN A 84 26.59 1.57 1.24
C ASN A 84 27.06 0.38 2.10
N TRP A 85 28.37 0.09 2.07
CA TRP A 85 29.03 -0.94 2.86
C TRP A 85 28.72 -0.83 4.36
N GLU A 86 28.65 0.39 4.90
CA GLU A 86 28.35 0.60 6.32
C GLU A 86 26.94 0.09 6.70
N ASN A 87 25.95 0.22 5.81
CA ASN A 87 24.60 -0.31 6.06
C ASN A 87 24.57 -1.85 5.97
N THR A 88 25.35 -2.42 5.05
CA THR A 88 25.39 -3.88 4.84
C THR A 88 26.23 -4.62 5.91
N ARG A 89 27.28 -3.98 6.42
CA ARG A 89 28.13 -4.49 7.52
C ARG A 89 27.45 -4.40 8.88
N ASN A 90 26.47 -3.51 9.00
CA ASN A 90 25.69 -3.30 10.22
C ASN A 90 24.74 -4.49 10.52
N ARG A 91 25.25 -5.52 11.20
CA ARG A 91 24.47 -6.70 11.60
C ARG A 91 23.93 -6.51 13.01
N SER A 92 22.67 -6.07 13.13
CA SER A 92 22.01 -5.81 14.42
C SER A 92 22.02 -7.00 15.38
N SER A 93 21.95 -8.23 14.85
CA SER A 93 22.04 -9.46 15.63
C SER A 93 23.41 -9.70 16.29
N PHE A 94 24.46 -9.02 15.84
CA PHE A 94 25.85 -9.20 16.30
C PHE A 94 26.43 -7.92 16.92
N TYR A 95 25.60 -7.02 17.42
CA TYR A 95 26.10 -5.84 18.10
C TYR A 95 26.82 -6.19 19.40
N ILE A 96 28.09 -5.77 19.45
CA ILE A 96 28.90 -5.78 20.67
C ILE A 96 28.95 -4.35 21.16
N PHE A 97 28.31 -4.09 22.30
CA PHE A 97 28.26 -2.76 22.90
C PHE A 97 29.50 -2.40 23.73
N ASN A 98 30.50 -3.29 23.76
CA ASN A 98 31.80 -3.03 24.38
C ASN A 98 32.76 -2.34 23.40
N HIS A 99 32.50 -1.07 23.09
CA HIS A 99 33.31 -0.25 22.19
C HIS A 99 33.60 1.14 22.77
N ARG A 100 34.51 1.91 22.15
CA ARG A 100 34.93 3.25 22.62
C ARG A 100 33.77 4.23 22.83
N GLY A 101 32.66 4.09 22.11
CA GLY A 101 31.43 4.87 22.29
C GLY A 101 30.82 4.79 23.71
N LYS A 102 31.16 3.76 24.49
CA LYS A 102 30.77 3.62 25.90
C LYS A 102 31.26 4.78 26.76
N ALA A 103 32.48 5.27 26.52
CA ALA A 103 33.06 6.36 27.31
C ALA A 103 32.45 7.73 26.98
N PHE A 104 31.78 7.85 25.83
CA PHE A 104 31.16 9.08 25.36
C PHE A 104 29.66 9.18 25.72
N SER A 105 29.09 8.17 26.39
CA SER A 105 27.70 8.17 26.84
C SER A 105 27.65 8.15 28.38
N PRO A 106 27.43 9.31 29.04
CA PRO A 106 27.44 9.43 30.50
C PRO A 106 26.45 8.52 31.24
N HIS A 107 25.37 8.10 30.55
CA HIS A 107 24.30 7.28 31.12
C HIS A 107 24.26 5.85 30.55
N TYR A 108 25.35 5.39 29.92
CA TYR A 108 25.39 4.04 29.37
C TYR A 108 25.55 2.99 30.47
N GLU A 109 24.50 2.19 30.67
CA GLU A 109 24.56 0.98 31.48
C GLU A 109 24.68 -0.25 30.55
N PRO A 110 25.79 -1.01 30.61
CA PRO A 110 25.96 -2.17 29.76
C PRO A 110 24.92 -3.25 30.10
N PRO A 111 24.37 -3.96 29.09
CA PRO A 111 23.56 -5.12 29.37
C PRO A 111 24.37 -6.14 30.19
N PRO A 112 23.74 -6.79 31.18
CA PRO A 112 24.43 -7.68 32.09
C PRO A 112 25.03 -8.87 31.34
N SER A 113 26.26 -9.25 31.71
CA SER A 113 26.96 -10.35 31.05
C SER A 113 26.23 -11.68 31.23
N ARG A 114 26.36 -12.62 30.29
CA ARG A 114 25.77 -13.98 30.40
C ARG A 114 26.14 -14.68 31.71
N ALA A 115 27.34 -14.42 32.25
CA ALA A 115 27.79 -14.95 33.53
C ALA A 115 27.08 -14.30 34.72
N ALA A 116 26.78 -13.00 34.66
CA ALA A 116 25.99 -12.29 35.66
C ALA A 116 24.52 -12.76 35.66
N ILE A 117 23.91 -12.91 34.47
CA ILE A 117 22.54 -13.43 34.30
C ILE A 117 22.40 -14.88 34.84
N ARG A 118 23.44 -15.71 34.68
CA ARG A 118 23.45 -17.09 35.16
C ARG A 118 23.65 -17.22 36.67
N ARG A 119 24.33 -16.26 37.32
CA ARG A 119 24.73 -16.36 38.74
C ARG A 119 23.70 -15.75 39.70
N ASN A 120 23.07 -14.65 39.31
CA ASN A 120 21.96 -14.03 40.02
C ASN A 120 20.87 -13.73 38.99
N ARG A 121 19.67 -14.26 39.17
CA ARG A 121 18.48 -13.79 38.44
C ARG A 121 17.67 -12.83 39.31
N PRO A 122 17.88 -11.51 39.27
CA PRO A 122 16.96 -10.56 39.88
C PRO A 122 16.08 -9.82 38.88
N TYR A 123 16.27 -9.98 37.56
CA TYR A 123 15.39 -9.37 36.54
C TYR A 123 15.04 -10.39 35.46
N ALA A 124 13.73 -10.51 35.18
CA ALA A 124 13.27 -11.16 33.98
C ALA A 124 13.72 -10.32 32.78
N VAL A 125 14.20 -10.97 31.71
CA VAL A 125 14.68 -10.30 30.48
C VAL A 125 13.60 -9.40 29.84
N THR A 126 12.36 -9.51 30.29
CA THR A 126 11.17 -8.77 29.83
C THR A 126 10.81 -7.55 30.68
N GLU A 127 11.45 -7.30 31.82
CA GLU A 127 11.11 -6.14 32.67
C GLU A 127 11.92 -4.89 32.29
N ILE A 128 11.21 -3.84 31.88
CA ILE A 128 11.79 -2.53 31.56
C ILE A 128 11.95 -1.75 32.88
N PRO A 129 13.16 -1.29 33.24
CA PRO A 129 13.37 -0.52 34.48
C PRO A 129 12.52 0.76 34.52
N GLN A 130 11.89 1.03 35.67
CA GLN A 130 10.97 2.17 35.86
C GLN A 130 11.55 3.54 35.48
N ARG A 131 12.88 3.71 35.53
CA ARG A 131 13.60 4.93 35.09
C ARG A 131 13.50 5.22 33.58
N PHE A 132 13.00 4.28 32.77
CA PHE A 132 12.77 4.47 31.34
C PHE A 132 11.29 4.68 31.00
N LEU A 133 10.41 4.69 32.01
CA LEU A 133 8.96 4.85 31.86
C LEU A 133 8.45 6.22 32.36
N SER A 134 9.36 7.15 32.70
CA SER A 134 9.06 8.52 33.14
C SER A 134 9.38 9.55 32.07
#